data_AF-G7II42-F1
#
_entry.id   AF-G7II42-F1
#
_cell.length_a   1.000
_cell.length_b   1.000
_cell.length_c   1.000
_cell.angle_alpha   90.00
_cell.angle_beta   90.00
_cell.angle_gamma   90.00
#
_symmetry.space_group_name_H-M   'P 1'
#
loop_
_entity.id
_entity.type
_entity.pdbx_description
1 polymer ?
#
loop_
_entity_poly.entity_id
_entity_poly.type
_entity_poly.pdbx_seq_one_letter_code
_entity_poly.pdbx_strand_id
1 'polypeptide(L)'
;MYIFYPSDPYLKIVRLKLKKIKVHRVPHITVDISMLFTLRVQNVDVYSMDFGAVDVAVSYRGKPLGHVTSKNGHVRAMGSSFVDADAEFSGIGVLPEIVLLLEDLAKGMVPFDTVSQVRGKMGILFFYFPIKAKLSCAVLVSTINQTIIRQHCLYEGQPPPLAWQVQPLLEHHVFPANFAKNLGFQDFRIRKKGTSAGRK
;
A
#
# COMPACT_ATOMS: atom_id res chain seq x y z
N MET A 1 18.33 -5.17 27.74
CA MET A 1 17.26 -6.18 27.56
C MET A 1 16.01 -5.45 27.07
N TYR A 2 15.71 -5.47 25.76
CA TYR A 2 14.57 -4.75 25.15
C TYR A 2 13.50 -5.75 24.68
N ILE A 3 12.87 -6.46 25.62
CA ILE A 3 11.89 -7.54 25.31
C ILE A 3 10.46 -6.98 25.14
N PHE A 4 10.21 -5.70 25.45
CA PHE A 4 8.86 -5.12 25.51
C PHE A 4 8.60 -3.99 24.51
N TYR A 5 9.52 -3.71 23.57
CA TYR A 5 9.24 -2.71 22.55
C TYR A 5 8.34 -3.32 21.47
N PRO A 6 7.22 -2.67 21.10
CA PRO A 6 6.31 -3.19 20.09
C PRO A 6 7.01 -3.28 18.72
N SER A 7 6.84 -4.41 18.04
CA SER A 7 7.36 -4.60 16.69
C SER A 7 6.42 -3.99 15.66
N ASP A 8 6.93 -3.71 14.46
CA ASP A 8 6.07 -3.29 13.37
C ASP A 8 5.22 -4.48 12.87
N PRO A 9 3.92 -4.26 12.58
CA PRO A 9 3.06 -5.30 12.03
C PRO A 9 3.55 -5.75 10.65
N TYR A 10 3.51 -7.05 10.41
CA TYR A 10 3.82 -7.63 9.12
C TYR A 10 2.64 -7.43 8.15
N LEU A 11 2.89 -6.70 7.07
CA LEU A 11 1.90 -6.41 6.03
C LEU A 11 2.18 -7.25 4.79
N LYS A 12 1.17 -7.90 4.22
CA LYS A 12 1.33 -8.65 2.97
C LYS A 12 0.12 -8.48 2.07
N ILE A 13 0.36 -8.18 0.79
CA ILE A 13 -0.68 -8.20 -0.22
C ILE A 13 -0.95 -9.66 -0.56
N VAL A 14 -2.13 -10.17 -0.19
CA VAL A 14 -2.51 -11.57 -0.46
C VAL A 14 -3.34 -11.70 -1.72
N ARG A 15 -4.09 -10.66 -2.08
CA ARG A 15 -4.91 -10.65 -3.29
C ARG A 15 -4.96 -9.26 -3.89
N LEU A 16 -4.94 -9.22 -5.21
CA LEU A 16 -5.19 -8.02 -6.00
C LEU A 16 -6.10 -8.41 -7.15
N LYS A 17 -7.29 -7.82 -7.19
CA LYS A 17 -8.33 -8.11 -8.17
C LYS A 17 -8.69 -6.86 -8.95
N LEU A 18 -8.56 -6.91 -10.26
CA LEU A 18 -9.04 -5.86 -11.15
C LEU A 18 -10.56 -6.02 -11.31
N LYS A 19 -11.35 -5.11 -10.74
CA LYS A 19 -12.82 -5.18 -10.76
C LYS A 19 -13.39 -4.64 -12.07
N LYS A 20 -12.90 -3.48 -12.51
CA LYS A 20 -13.46 -2.77 -13.64
C LYS A 20 -12.42 -1.93 -14.34
N ILE A 21 -12.50 -1.90 -15.67
CA ILE A 21 -11.72 -0.98 -16.50
C ILE A 21 -12.70 -0.35 -17.47
N LYS A 22 -12.78 0.97 -17.49
CA LYS A 22 -13.57 1.71 -18.47
C LYS A 22 -12.65 2.67 -19.19
N VAL A 23 -12.66 2.62 -20.51
CA VAL A 23 -11.92 3.57 -21.34
C VAL A 23 -12.95 4.55 -21.92
N HIS A 24 -12.84 5.81 -21.55
CA HIS A 24 -13.61 6.89 -22.14
C HIS A 24 -12.77 7.52 -23.24
N ARG A 25 -13.33 7.63 -24.45
CA ARG A 25 -12.63 8.17 -25.63
C ARG A 25 -12.95 9.64 -25.94
N VAL A 26 -13.96 10.22 -25.27
CA VAL A 26 -14.51 11.56 -25.57
C VAL A 26 -14.78 12.29 -24.25
N PRO A 27 -14.41 13.59 -24.10
CA PRO A 27 -13.68 14.45 -25.05
C PRO A 27 -12.16 14.20 -25.10
N HIS A 28 -11.61 13.49 -24.10
CA HIS A 28 -10.21 13.05 -24.06
C HIS A 28 -10.14 11.57 -23.70
N ILE A 29 -9.06 10.87 -24.10
CA ILE A 29 -8.86 9.46 -23.71
C ILE A 29 -8.54 9.42 -22.21
N THR A 30 -9.47 8.87 -21.43
CA THR A 30 -9.29 8.61 -20.00
C THR A 30 -9.58 7.16 -19.68
N VAL A 31 -8.91 6.64 -18.65
CA VAL A 31 -9.16 5.29 -18.16
C VAL A 31 -9.59 5.36 -16.70
N ASP A 32 -10.72 4.73 -16.41
CA ASP A 32 -11.17 4.48 -15.06
C ASP A 32 -10.87 3.03 -14.71
N ILE A 33 -10.21 2.83 -13.58
CA ILE A 33 -9.78 1.52 -13.11
C ILE A 33 -10.26 1.32 -11.68
N SER A 34 -11.00 0.26 -11.45
CA SER A 34 -11.41 -0.18 -10.13
C SER A 34 -10.65 -1.45 -9.77
N MET A 35 -10.01 -1.48 -8.60
CA MET A 35 -9.27 -2.62 -8.07
C MET A 35 -9.70 -2.91 -6.64
N LEU A 36 -9.57 -4.17 -6.23
CA LEU A 36 -9.75 -4.60 -4.85
C LEU A 36 -8.45 -5.24 -4.37
N PHE A 37 -7.89 -4.67 -3.32
CA PHE A 37 -6.70 -5.18 -2.64
C PHE A 37 -7.14 -5.88 -1.36
N THR A 38 -6.67 -7.10 -1.14
CA THR A 38 -6.78 -7.78 0.15
C THR A 38 -5.41 -7.82 0.79
N LEU A 39 -5.28 -7.13 1.92
CA LEU A 39 -4.07 -7.07 2.72
C LEU A 39 -4.22 -8.00 3.91
N ARG A 40 -3.19 -8.79 4.19
CA ARG A 40 -3.05 -9.50 5.45
C ARG A 40 -2.19 -8.65 6.38
N VAL A 41 -2.77 -8.23 7.48
CA VAL A 41 -2.08 -7.55 8.58
C VAL A 41 -1.85 -8.60 9.66
N GLN A 42 -0.58 -8.93 9.92
CA GLN A 42 -0.20 -9.89 10.94
C GLN A 42 0.52 -9.15 12.07
N ASN A 43 0.00 -9.32 13.27
CA ASN A 43 0.60 -8.83 14.49
C ASN A 43 1.42 -9.96 15.09
N VAL A 44 2.75 -9.77 15.17
CA VAL A 44 3.66 -10.75 15.77
C VAL A 44 3.84 -10.53 17.28
N ASP A 45 3.34 -9.41 17.79
CA ASP A 45 3.51 -9.03 19.18
C ASP A 45 2.41 -9.61 20.08
N VAL A 46 2.73 -9.69 21.37
CA VAL A 46 1.83 -10.12 22.45
C VAL A 46 0.76 -9.07 22.81
N TYR A 47 0.86 -7.86 22.26
CA TYR A 47 -0.10 -6.78 22.46
C TYR A 47 -1.16 -6.82 21.37
N SER A 48 -2.40 -6.42 21.67
CA SER A 48 -3.39 -6.21 20.61
C SER A 48 -3.10 -4.92 19.85
N MET A 49 -3.45 -4.90 18.55
CA MET A 49 -3.21 -3.78 17.66
C MET A 49 -4.54 -3.24 17.11
N ASP A 50 -4.84 -1.99 17.44
CA ASP A 50 -5.89 -1.22 16.80
C ASP A 50 -5.27 -0.34 15.73
N PHE A 51 -5.53 -0.61 14.47
CA PHE A 51 -5.06 0.24 13.38
C PHE A 51 -6.21 1.03 12.77
N GLY A 52 -5.87 2.24 12.33
CA GLY A 52 -6.79 3.08 11.56
C GLY A 52 -6.97 2.54 10.15
N ALA A 53 -7.33 3.41 9.22
CA ALA A 53 -7.31 3.07 7.81
C ALA A 53 -5.88 2.72 7.36
N VAL A 54 -5.75 1.67 6.55
CA VAL A 54 -4.54 1.39 5.78
C VAL A 54 -4.60 2.21 4.51
N ASP A 55 -3.63 3.09 4.31
CA ASP A 55 -3.50 3.86 3.08
C ASP A 55 -2.60 3.09 2.12
N VAL A 56 -3.07 2.84 0.90
CA VAL A 56 -2.34 2.17 -0.17
C VAL A 56 -2.29 3.10 -1.37
N ALA A 57 -1.12 3.67 -1.62
CA ALA A 57 -0.84 4.36 -2.87
C ALA A 57 -0.50 3.34 -3.95
N VAL A 58 -1.07 3.52 -5.14
CA VAL A 58 -0.83 2.66 -6.30
C VAL A 58 -0.26 3.51 -7.42
N SER A 59 0.77 2.99 -8.07
CA SER A 59 1.48 3.62 -9.16
C SER A 59 1.72 2.62 -10.28
N TYR A 60 1.80 3.11 -11.49
CA TYR A 60 2.14 2.33 -12.66
C TYR A 60 3.36 2.97 -13.34
N ARG A 61 4.45 2.19 -13.47
CA ARG A 61 5.72 2.65 -14.07
C ARG A 61 6.20 4.00 -13.51
N GLY A 62 6.10 4.18 -12.18
CA GLY A 62 6.50 5.42 -11.52
C GLY A 62 5.52 6.59 -11.61
N LYS A 63 4.34 6.42 -12.21
CA LYS A 63 3.26 7.42 -12.20
C LYS A 63 2.21 7.07 -11.15
N PRO A 64 1.86 7.97 -10.23
CA PRO A 64 0.79 7.73 -9.26
C PRO A 64 -0.54 7.59 -9.99
N LEU A 65 -1.23 6.47 -9.78
CA LEU A 65 -2.61 6.28 -10.23
C LEU A 65 -3.59 6.84 -9.19
N GLY A 66 -3.25 6.75 -7.91
CA GLY A 66 -4.00 7.31 -6.80
C GLY A 66 -3.70 6.61 -5.48
N HIS A 67 -4.52 6.87 -4.47
CA HIS A 67 -4.44 6.22 -3.17
C HIS A 67 -5.79 5.64 -2.76
N VAL A 68 -5.71 4.67 -1.86
CA VAL A 68 -6.83 3.84 -1.44
C VAL A 68 -6.78 3.71 0.06
N THR A 69 -7.89 3.93 0.75
CA THR A 69 -7.94 3.77 2.20
C THR A 69 -8.83 2.59 2.56
N SER A 70 -8.32 1.68 3.38
CA SER A 70 -9.13 0.62 3.98
C SER A 70 -9.97 1.14 5.14
N LYS A 71 -10.91 0.31 5.60
CA LYS A 71 -11.54 0.52 6.90
C LYS A 71 -10.55 0.28 8.04
N ASN A 72 -10.84 0.88 9.18
CA ASN A 72 -10.19 0.61 10.46
C ASN A 72 -10.37 -0.85 10.87
N GLY A 73 -9.42 -1.39 11.63
CA GLY A 73 -9.43 -2.79 12.03
C GLY A 73 -8.71 -3.05 13.34
N HIS A 74 -9.03 -4.22 13.91
CA HIS A 74 -8.41 -4.73 15.13
C HIS A 74 -7.72 -6.05 14.82
N VAL A 75 -6.45 -6.18 15.21
CA VAL A 75 -5.70 -7.43 15.18
C VAL A 75 -5.41 -7.86 16.61
N ARG A 76 -5.83 -9.07 16.96
CA ARG A 76 -5.50 -9.65 18.27
C ARG A 76 -3.98 -9.86 18.41
N ALA A 77 -3.52 -10.01 19.65
CA ALA A 77 -2.16 -10.43 19.94
C ALA A 77 -1.80 -11.71 19.18
N MET A 78 -0.61 -11.75 18.56
CA MET A 78 -0.13 -12.86 17.72
C MET A 78 -1.10 -13.29 16.60
N GLY A 79 -2.03 -12.41 16.22
CA GLY A 79 -3.10 -12.70 15.28
C GLY A 79 -2.82 -12.18 13.87
N SER A 80 -3.67 -12.57 12.92
CA SER A 80 -3.72 -11.92 11.61
C SER A 80 -5.14 -11.55 11.23
N SER A 81 -5.31 -10.41 10.57
CA SER A 81 -6.57 -9.94 10.03
C SER A 81 -6.45 -9.68 8.54
N PHE A 82 -7.52 -9.92 7.80
CA PHE A 82 -7.62 -9.61 6.37
C PHE A 82 -8.41 -8.33 6.20
N VAL A 83 -7.83 -7.41 5.45
CA VAL A 83 -8.36 -6.07 5.24
C VAL A 83 -8.52 -5.85 3.75
N ASP A 84 -9.76 -5.60 3.36
CA ASP A 84 -10.09 -5.25 1.99
C ASP A 84 -10.02 -3.73 1.80
N ALA A 85 -9.37 -3.31 0.71
CA ALA A 85 -9.22 -1.93 0.31
C ALA A 85 -9.68 -1.79 -1.15
N ASP A 86 -10.78 -1.05 -1.34
CA ASP A 86 -11.39 -0.80 -2.63
C ASP A 86 -10.82 0.47 -3.26
N ALA A 87 -10.13 0.28 -4.38
CA ALA A 87 -9.49 1.34 -5.15
C ALA A 87 -10.35 1.72 -6.35
N GLU A 88 -10.65 2.99 -6.50
CA GLU A 88 -11.29 3.52 -7.69
C GLU A 88 -10.49 4.71 -8.19
N PHE A 89 -9.85 4.52 -9.34
CA PHE A 89 -9.09 5.55 -10.03
C PHE A 89 -9.93 6.01 -11.21
N SER A 90 -10.38 7.26 -11.19
CA SER A 90 -11.18 7.84 -12.27
C SER A 90 -10.40 8.92 -13.00
N GLY A 91 -10.59 9.01 -14.31
CA GLY A 91 -10.05 10.11 -15.10
C GLY A 91 -8.54 10.10 -15.23
N ILE A 92 -7.88 8.93 -15.19
CA ILE A 92 -6.45 8.84 -15.49
C ILE A 92 -6.28 9.31 -16.95
N GLY A 93 -5.73 10.50 -17.13
CA GLY A 93 -5.75 11.26 -18.38
C GLY A 93 -4.46 11.20 -19.20
N VAL A 94 -4.62 11.47 -20.50
CA VAL A 94 -3.67 11.47 -21.62
C VAL A 94 -2.18 11.64 -21.26
N LEU A 95 -1.53 10.52 -20.95
CA LEU A 95 -0.09 10.36 -20.84
C LEU A 95 0.33 9.18 -21.72
N PRO A 96 1.52 9.20 -22.36
CA PRO A 96 2.01 8.05 -23.14
C PRO A 96 2.03 6.74 -22.31
N GLU A 97 2.15 6.85 -21.00
CA GLU A 97 2.09 5.76 -20.05
C GLU A 97 0.72 5.05 -20.00
N ILE A 98 -0.40 5.69 -20.40
CA ILE A 98 -1.70 5.02 -20.50
C ILE A 98 -1.74 4.04 -21.66
N VAL A 99 -1.12 4.38 -22.79
CA VAL A 99 -1.05 3.47 -23.94
C VAL A 99 -0.30 2.20 -23.54
N LEU A 100 0.79 2.35 -22.79
CA LEU A 100 1.53 1.21 -22.21
C LEU A 100 0.68 0.43 -21.22
N LEU A 101 -0.12 1.11 -20.39
CA LEU A 101 -1.03 0.44 -19.46
C LEU A 101 -2.08 -0.38 -20.22
N LEU A 102 -2.68 0.17 -21.27
CA LEU A 102 -3.64 -0.54 -22.12
C LEU A 102 -2.99 -1.72 -22.85
N GLU A 103 -1.76 -1.57 -23.31
CA GLU A 103 -0.99 -2.63 -23.95
C GLU A 103 -0.68 -3.77 -22.95
N ASP A 104 -0.20 -3.43 -21.75
CA ASP A 104 0.08 -4.40 -20.68
C ASP A 104 -1.22 -5.08 -20.19
N LEU A 105 -2.33 -4.33 -20.14
CA LEU A 105 -3.67 -4.87 -19.89
C LEU A 105 -4.10 -5.87 -20.97
N ALA A 106 -3.87 -5.56 -22.25
CA ALA A 106 -4.18 -6.44 -23.37
C ALA A 106 -3.29 -7.69 -23.42
N LYS A 107 -2.02 -7.57 -23.00
CA LYS A 107 -1.10 -8.71 -22.80
C LYS A 107 -1.51 -9.59 -21.63
N GLY A 108 -2.39 -9.12 -20.74
CA GLY A 108 -2.86 -9.87 -19.60
C GLY A 108 -1.97 -9.78 -18.36
N MET A 109 -0.93 -8.93 -18.38
CA MET A 109 0.06 -8.80 -17.31
C MET A 109 0.41 -7.34 -17.06
N VAL A 110 0.14 -6.84 -15.86
CA VAL A 110 0.39 -5.43 -15.52
C VAL A 110 1.28 -5.32 -14.28
N PRO A 111 2.43 -4.61 -14.38
CA PRO A 111 3.24 -4.29 -13.23
C PRO A 111 2.66 -3.08 -12.48
N PHE A 112 2.37 -3.24 -11.19
CA PHE A 112 1.95 -2.17 -10.30
C PHE A 112 2.95 -2.00 -9.18
N ASP A 113 3.27 -0.75 -8.87
CA ASP A 113 4.02 -0.38 -7.69
C ASP A 113 3.04 0.11 -6.63
N THR A 114 3.16 -0.41 -5.43
CA THR A 114 2.24 -0.11 -4.33
C THR A 114 3.03 0.33 -3.11
N VAL A 115 2.57 1.35 -2.42
CA VAL A 115 3.13 1.80 -1.15
C VAL A 115 2.00 1.80 -0.15
N SER A 116 2.07 0.89 0.81
CA SER A 116 1.11 0.76 1.90
C SER A 116 1.67 1.37 3.18
N GLN A 117 0.85 2.19 3.83
CA GLN A 117 1.15 2.81 5.11
C GLN A 117 0.04 2.48 6.11
N VAL A 118 0.43 1.93 7.25
CA VAL A 118 -0.47 1.66 8.37
C VAL A 118 -0.10 2.54 9.54
N ARG A 119 -1.10 3.23 10.09
CA ARG A 119 -0.96 3.99 11.33
C ARG A 119 -1.96 3.43 12.34
N GLY A 120 -1.48 3.18 13.55
CA GLY A 120 -2.29 2.56 14.57
C GLY A 120 -1.79 2.83 15.98
N LYS A 121 -2.41 2.13 16.92
CA LYS A 121 -2.00 2.06 18.31
C LYS A 121 -1.97 0.59 18.70
N MET A 122 -0.85 0.17 19.28
CA MET A 122 -0.76 -1.11 19.96
C MET A 122 -0.96 -0.89 21.44
N GLY A 123 -1.72 -1.77 22.09
CA GLY A 123 -1.93 -1.63 23.50
C GLY A 123 -2.40 -2.90 24.18
N ILE A 124 -2.24 -2.88 25.50
CA ILE A 124 -2.84 -3.83 26.42
C ILE A 124 -3.40 -3.05 27.59
N LEU A 125 -4.67 -3.32 27.93
CA LEU A 125 -5.40 -2.67 29.01
C LEU A 125 -5.40 -1.13 28.89
N PHE A 126 -4.45 -0.45 29.53
CA PHE A 126 -4.36 1.02 29.65
C PHE A 126 -3.14 1.64 28.97
N PHE A 127 -2.19 0.83 28.49
CA PHE A 127 -1.00 1.32 27.80
C PHE A 127 -1.20 1.26 26.28
N TYR A 128 -1.00 2.39 25.61
CA TYR A 128 -1.09 2.50 24.15
C TYR A 128 0.16 3.15 23.56
N PHE A 129 0.76 2.48 22.59
CA PHE A 129 1.93 2.95 21.84
C PHE A 129 1.54 3.22 20.39
N PRO A 130 1.88 4.41 19.85
CA PRO A 130 1.62 4.70 18.44
C PRO A 130 2.56 3.87 17.55
N ILE A 131 2.00 3.25 16.51
CA ILE A 131 2.76 2.46 15.53
C ILE A 131 2.59 3.03 14.12
N LYS A 132 3.65 2.89 13.32
CA LYS A 132 3.70 3.34 11.93
C LYS A 132 4.51 2.33 11.12
N ALA A 133 3.83 1.53 10.30
CA ALA A 133 4.48 0.63 9.36
C ALA A 133 4.33 1.15 7.93
N LYS A 134 5.39 1.03 7.13
CA LYS A 134 5.39 1.37 5.72
C LYS A 134 6.02 0.25 4.91
N LEU A 135 5.33 -0.16 3.86
CA LEU A 135 5.72 -1.27 3.00
C LEU A 135 5.57 -0.84 1.54
N SER A 136 6.65 -0.96 0.78
CA SER A 136 6.67 -0.70 -0.66
C SER A 136 6.78 -2.04 -1.40
N CYS A 137 5.84 -2.33 -2.30
CA CYS A 137 5.82 -3.57 -3.06
C CYS A 137 5.66 -3.31 -4.56
N ALA A 138 6.51 -3.92 -5.37
CA ALA A 138 6.27 -4.09 -6.80
C ALA A 138 5.59 -5.43 -7.05
N VAL A 139 4.43 -5.39 -7.71
CA VAL A 139 3.54 -6.53 -7.90
C VAL A 139 3.23 -6.67 -9.38
N LEU A 140 3.49 -7.85 -9.93
CA LEU A 140 3.07 -8.21 -11.28
C LEU A 140 1.77 -9.01 -11.19
N VAL A 141 0.71 -8.47 -11.80
CA VAL A 141 -0.64 -9.04 -11.73
C VAL A 141 -1.04 -9.61 -13.08
N SER A 142 -1.61 -10.81 -13.07
CA SER A 142 -2.34 -11.35 -14.22
C SER A 142 -3.75 -10.78 -14.25
N THR A 143 -4.12 -10.05 -15.29
CA THR A 143 -5.49 -9.54 -15.44
C THR A 143 -6.46 -10.58 -15.98
N ILE A 144 -5.93 -11.66 -16.57
CA ILE A 144 -6.70 -12.83 -17.02
C ILE A 144 -7.14 -13.67 -15.82
N ASN A 145 -6.17 -14.08 -14.99
CA ASN A 145 -6.45 -14.96 -13.85
C ASN A 145 -6.77 -14.19 -12.55
N GLN A 146 -6.58 -12.87 -12.54
CA GLN A 146 -6.76 -12.00 -11.37
C GLN A 146 -5.95 -12.46 -10.16
N THR A 147 -4.70 -12.88 -10.44
CA THR A 147 -3.75 -13.38 -9.46
C THR A 147 -2.44 -12.59 -9.50
N ILE A 148 -1.73 -12.61 -8.38
CA ILE A 148 -0.38 -12.06 -8.28
C ILE A 148 0.58 -13.10 -8.86
N ILE A 149 1.23 -12.79 -9.99
CA ILE A 149 2.23 -13.64 -10.62
C ILE A 149 3.55 -13.53 -9.85
N ARG A 150 3.97 -12.31 -9.55
CA ARG A 150 5.20 -12.01 -8.80
C ARG A 150 4.97 -10.83 -7.87
N GLN A 151 5.66 -10.82 -6.74
CA GLN A 151 5.69 -9.70 -5.81
C GLN A 151 7.06 -9.57 -5.17
N HIS A 152 7.55 -8.33 -5.08
CA HIS A 152 8.78 -7.97 -4.38
C HIS A 152 8.45 -6.82 -3.42
N CYS A 153 8.61 -7.06 -2.13
CA CYS A 153 8.20 -6.15 -1.07
C CYS A 153 9.38 -5.76 -0.18
N LEU A 154 9.48 -4.48 0.14
CA LEU A 154 10.50 -3.88 0.98
C LEU A 154 9.82 -3.13 2.13
N TYR A 155 10.20 -3.46 3.37
CA TYR A 155 9.76 -2.74 4.56
C TYR A 155 10.66 -1.53 4.78
N GLU A 156 10.06 -0.34 4.83
CA GLU A 156 10.78 0.89 5.12
C GLU A 156 10.87 1.02 6.64
N GLY A 157 11.98 0.53 7.21
CA GLY A 157 12.19 0.42 8.66
C GLY A 157 12.98 -0.81 9.10
N GLN A 158 13.16 -1.80 8.22
CA GLN A 158 13.97 -3.00 8.50
C GLN A 158 15.38 -2.83 7.91
N PRO A 159 16.47 -2.93 8.70
CA PRO A 159 17.78 -3.11 8.10
C PRO A 159 17.75 -4.38 7.25
N PRO A 160 18.42 -4.41 6.07
CA PRO A 160 18.51 -5.63 5.29
C PRO A 160 19.07 -6.77 6.18
N PRO A 161 18.56 -8.01 6.06
CA PRO A 161 19.18 -9.14 6.76
C PRO A 161 20.68 -9.15 6.45
N LEU A 162 21.53 -9.43 7.44
CA LEU A 162 23.00 -9.44 7.26
C LEU A 162 23.46 -10.30 6.06
N ALA A 163 22.64 -11.27 5.64
CA ALA A 163 22.84 -12.08 4.44
C ALA A 163 22.85 -11.31 3.10
N TRP A 164 22.27 -10.10 3.04
CA TRP A 164 22.22 -9.26 1.83
C TRP A 164 23.37 -8.23 1.76
N GLN A 165 24.23 -8.14 2.78
CA GLN A 165 25.37 -7.22 2.78
C GLN A 165 26.60 -7.77 2.06
N VAL A 166 26.55 -9.01 1.56
CA VAL A 166 27.70 -9.71 0.95
C VAL A 166 27.57 -10.01 -0.54
N GLN A 167 26.66 -9.36 -1.27
CA GLN A 167 26.58 -9.51 -2.74
C GLN A 167 26.79 -8.17 -3.46
N PRO A 168 28.02 -7.86 -3.93
CA PRO A 168 28.24 -6.76 -4.85
C PRO A 168 28.05 -7.23 -6.31
N LEU A 169 27.35 -6.38 -7.07
CA LEU A 169 27.25 -6.34 -8.54
C LEU A 169 26.61 -7.53 -9.28
N LEU A 170 25.29 -7.45 -9.50
CA LEU A 170 24.68 -7.34 -10.84
C LEU A 170 23.15 -7.33 -10.68
N GLU A 171 22.52 -6.17 -10.85
CA GLU A 171 21.26 -6.03 -11.61
C GLU A 171 20.79 -4.56 -11.59
N HIS A 172 20.74 -3.98 -12.78
CA HIS A 172 20.24 -2.64 -13.06
C HIS A 172 18.71 -2.59 -12.94
N HIS A 173 18.17 -2.68 -11.72
CA HIS A 173 16.81 -2.23 -11.43
C HIS A 173 16.81 -1.48 -10.10
N VAL A 174 17.54 -0.36 -10.10
CA VAL A 174 17.50 0.63 -9.03
C VAL A 174 16.08 1.17 -8.95
N PHE A 175 15.31 0.70 -7.96
CA PHE A 175 14.20 1.47 -7.43
C PHE A 175 14.77 2.84 -7.05
N PRO A 176 14.28 3.95 -7.62
CA PRO A 176 14.80 5.24 -7.25
C PRO A 176 14.54 5.41 -5.75
N ALA A 177 15.59 5.67 -4.97
CA ALA A 177 15.51 6.00 -3.54
C ALA A 177 14.57 7.20 -3.25
N ASN A 178 14.12 7.90 -4.29
CA ASN A 178 13.17 9.00 -4.26
C ASN A 178 11.73 8.60 -4.62
N PHE A 179 11.40 7.32 -4.82
CA PHE A 179 10.06 6.87 -5.21
C PHE A 179 8.99 7.30 -4.18
N ALA A 180 9.27 7.11 -2.88
CA ALA A 180 8.40 7.56 -1.80
C ALA A 180 8.27 9.09 -1.68
N LYS A 181 9.33 9.85 -2.02
CA LYS A 181 9.33 11.32 -1.94
C LYS A 181 8.65 11.96 -3.16
N ASN A 182 8.81 11.39 -4.35
CA ASN A 182 8.24 11.88 -5.60
C ASN A 182 6.74 11.55 -5.77
N LEU A 183 6.19 10.63 -4.97
CA LEU A 183 4.75 10.38 -4.90
C LEU A 183 3.95 11.47 -4.18
N GLY A 184 4.59 12.59 -3.80
CA GLY A 184 3.87 13.72 -3.20
C GLY A 184 3.24 13.38 -1.85
N PHE A 185 3.80 12.42 -1.10
CA PHE A 185 3.54 12.30 0.34
C PHE A 185 4.22 13.48 1.05
N GLN A 186 3.62 14.67 0.92
CA GLN A 186 3.79 15.68 1.97
C GLN A 186 3.33 15.03 3.27
N ASP A 187 4.10 15.27 4.32
CA ASP A 187 3.81 14.85 5.68
C ASP A 187 2.37 15.23 6.06
N PHE A 188 1.42 14.32 5.82
CA PHE A 188 0.01 14.56 6.09
C PHE A 188 -0.19 14.52 7.60
N ARG A 189 0.04 15.69 8.20
CA ARG A 189 -0.46 16.09 9.51
C ARG A 189 -1.98 16.10 9.36
N ILE A 190 -2.64 15.01 9.78
CA ILE A 190 -4.09 14.95 9.86
C ILE A 190 -4.56 16.17 10.65
N ARG A 191 -5.26 17.11 9.99
CA ARG A 191 -5.99 18.17 10.69
C ARG A 191 -6.94 17.46 11.65
N LYS A 192 -6.71 17.60 12.96
CA LYS A 192 -7.79 17.41 13.94
C LYS A 192 -8.94 18.30 13.48
N LYS A 193 -10.11 17.73 13.20
CA LYS A 193 -11.36 18.49 13.16
C LYS A 193 -11.53 19.10 14.56
N GLY A 194 -11.17 20.37 14.70
CA GLY A 194 -11.53 21.20 15.83
C GLY A 194 -12.84 21.90 15.50
N THR A 195 -13.90 21.55 16.20
CA THR A 195 -15.17 22.31 16.31
C THR A 195 -16.02 21.57 17.34
N SER A 196 -16.66 22.16 18.34
CA SER A 196 -16.59 23.45 19.00
C SER A 196 -17.38 23.23 20.29
N ALA A 197 -16.87 23.69 21.43
CA ALA A 197 -17.69 23.85 22.62
C ALA A 197 -18.83 24.83 22.27
N GLY A 198 -20.06 24.34 22.27
CA GLY A 198 -21.27 25.15 22.13
C GLY A 198 -21.85 25.40 23.51
N ARG A 199 -21.52 26.58 24.06
CA ARG A 199 -22.17 27.20 25.22
C ARG A 199 -23.63 27.50 24.87
N LYS A 200 -24.56 27.01 25.69
CA LYS A 200 -25.80 27.71 26.04
C LYS A 200 -26.01 27.52 27.54
#